data_AF-A0A5C6M0S8-F1
#
_entry.id   AF-A0A5C6M0S8-F1
#
_cell.length_a   1.000
_cell.length_b   1.000
_cell.length_c   1.000
_cell.angle_alpha   90.00
_cell.angle_beta   90.00
_cell.angle_gamma   90.00
#
_symmetry.space_group_name_H-M   'P 1'
#
loop_
_entity.id
_entity.type
_entity.pdbx_description
1 polymer ?
#
loop_
_entity_poly.entity_id
_entity_poly.type
_entity_poly.pdbx_seq_one_letter_code
_entity_poly.pdbx_strand_id
1 'polypeptide(L)'
;MSNGSPPTDASSSALGYLYQCRFALLLALQKSDEPNLCLSIEKLDDVAFHESPTTPTIARECLQFKHKTSRAGGLGDSSTDIWKTLKIWIDAARTKKIDLNRVSLFLVTTTAASDKNSVRHLRPESGKSGVTTRNSQEGLAQLEKAGAKSTNAVVKAGYAALMALTPDERTTLFKAI
;
A
#
# COMPACT_ATOMS: atom_id res chain seq x y z
N MET A 1 -2.38 21.85 -41.11
CA MET A 1 -1.79 20.61 -40.56
C MET A 1 -2.36 20.41 -39.17
N SER A 2 -3.27 19.47 -38.98
CA SER A 2 -3.89 19.17 -37.69
C SER A 2 -2.98 18.23 -36.89
N ASN A 3 -2.42 18.73 -35.79
CA ASN A 3 -1.78 17.88 -34.77
C ASN A 3 -2.85 17.01 -34.11
N GLY A 4 -2.98 15.76 -34.55
CA GLY A 4 -3.75 14.75 -33.82
C GLY A 4 -3.01 14.38 -32.54
N SER A 5 -3.68 14.49 -31.39
CA SER A 5 -3.16 14.02 -30.11
C SER A 5 -2.70 12.55 -30.23
N PRO A 6 -1.59 12.16 -29.58
CA PRO A 6 -1.16 10.77 -29.61
C PRO A 6 -2.27 9.86 -29.05
N PRO A 7 -2.46 8.65 -29.60
CA PRO A 7 -3.46 7.71 -29.11
C PRO A 7 -3.17 7.39 -27.64
N THR A 8 -4.21 7.38 -26.82
CA THR A 8 -4.12 7.01 -25.41
C THR A 8 -3.82 5.51 -25.31
N ASP A 9 -2.60 5.13 -24.92
CA ASP A 9 -2.22 3.75 -24.66
C ASP A 9 -2.67 3.33 -23.25
N ALA A 10 -3.64 2.41 -23.18
CA ALA A 10 -4.19 1.87 -21.93
C ALA A 10 -3.64 0.48 -21.56
N SER A 11 -2.71 -0.06 -22.34
CA SER A 11 -2.19 -1.43 -22.18
C SER A 11 -1.60 -1.68 -20.78
N SER A 12 -0.85 -0.71 -20.25
CA SER A 12 -0.23 -0.80 -18.93
C SER A 12 -1.27 -0.81 -17.79
N SER A 13 -2.30 0.04 -17.89
CA SER A 13 -3.39 0.10 -16.91
C SER A 13 -4.24 -1.18 -16.95
N ALA A 14 -4.54 -1.69 -18.15
CA ALA A 14 -5.28 -2.94 -18.34
C ALA A 14 -4.50 -4.14 -17.76
N LEU A 15 -3.18 -4.18 -17.95
CA LEU A 15 -2.32 -5.22 -17.37
C LEU A 15 -2.31 -5.16 -15.84
N GLY A 16 -2.23 -3.95 -15.27
CA GLY A 16 -2.34 -3.75 -13.82
C GLY A 16 -3.65 -4.27 -13.26
N TYR A 17 -4.78 -3.91 -13.89
CA TYR A 17 -6.10 -4.37 -13.49
C TYR A 17 -6.26 -5.89 -13.57
N LEU A 18 -5.79 -6.51 -14.66
CA LEU A 18 -5.82 -7.97 -14.80
C LEU A 18 -4.98 -8.67 -13.72
N TYR A 19 -3.84 -8.09 -13.34
CA TYR A 19 -3.01 -8.61 -12.25
C TYR A 19 -3.75 -8.58 -10.91
N GLN A 20 -4.44 -7.48 -10.59
CA GLN A 20 -5.27 -7.36 -9.38
C GLN A 20 -6.37 -8.42 -9.36
N CYS A 21 -7.12 -8.60 -10.46
CA CYS A 21 -8.18 -9.62 -10.55
C CYS A 21 -7.65 -11.05 -10.32
N ARG A 22 -6.50 -11.38 -10.92
CA ARG A 22 -5.87 -12.70 -10.75
C ARG A 22 -5.42 -12.93 -9.32
N PHE A 23 -4.81 -11.92 -8.70
CA PHE A 23 -4.32 -12.03 -7.33
C PHE A 23 -5.48 -12.06 -6.32
N ALA A 24 -6.55 -11.30 -6.56
CA ALA A 24 -7.78 -11.35 -5.77
C ALA A 24 -8.38 -12.77 -5.76
N LEU A 25 -8.47 -13.41 -6.94
CA LEU A 25 -8.95 -14.78 -7.06
C LEU A 25 -8.05 -15.77 -6.29
N LEU A 26 -6.73 -15.65 -6.44
CA LEU A 26 -5.79 -16.50 -5.71
C LEU A 26 -5.97 -16.35 -4.19
N LEU A 27 -6.02 -15.13 -3.68
CA LEU A 27 -6.22 -14.88 -2.25
C LEU A 27 -7.57 -15.39 -1.76
N ALA A 28 -8.63 -15.26 -2.58
CA ALA A 28 -9.94 -15.78 -2.25
C ALA A 28 -9.94 -17.31 -2.14
N LEU A 29 -9.26 -18.00 -3.06
CA LEU A 29 -9.09 -19.45 -3.02
C LEU A 29 -8.25 -19.90 -1.81
N GLN A 30 -7.21 -19.13 -1.44
CA GLN A 30 -6.40 -19.42 -0.24
C GLN A 30 -7.17 -19.22 1.06
N LYS A 31 -8.24 -18.42 1.03
CA LYS A 31 -9.11 -18.09 2.17
C LYS A 31 -10.50 -18.71 2.01
N SER A 32 -10.65 -19.74 1.18
CA SER A 32 -11.97 -20.32 0.84
C SER A 32 -12.71 -20.89 2.05
N ASP A 33 -11.97 -21.26 3.09
CA ASP A 33 -12.52 -21.82 4.32
C ASP A 33 -13.02 -20.74 5.30
N GLU A 34 -12.76 -19.46 5.01
CA GLU A 34 -13.29 -18.34 5.81
C GLU A 34 -14.81 -18.18 5.56
N PRO A 35 -15.64 -18.29 6.60
CA PRO A 35 -17.08 -18.04 6.44
C PRO A 35 -17.31 -16.58 6.09
N ASN A 36 -18.29 -16.33 5.20
CA ASN A 36 -18.67 -14.99 4.75
C ASN A 36 -17.53 -14.20 4.07
N LEU A 37 -16.57 -14.88 3.45
CA LEU A 37 -15.50 -14.26 2.67
C LEU A 37 -16.09 -13.22 1.70
N CYS A 38 -15.73 -11.96 1.92
CA CYS A 38 -16.17 -10.84 1.10
C CYS A 38 -14.95 -10.00 0.73
N LEU A 39 -14.77 -9.76 -0.57
CA LEU A 39 -13.73 -8.87 -1.08
C LEU A 39 -14.29 -7.90 -2.12
N SER A 40 -13.60 -6.80 -2.30
CA SER A 40 -13.87 -5.84 -3.37
C SER A 40 -12.60 -5.52 -4.14
N ILE A 41 -12.74 -5.24 -5.42
CA ILE A 41 -11.68 -4.78 -6.31
C ILE A 41 -11.94 -3.29 -6.62
N GLU A 42 -10.92 -2.44 -6.55
CA GLU A 42 -10.98 -1.00 -6.90
C GLU A 42 -11.99 -0.17 -6.07
N LYS A 43 -12.34 -0.62 -4.86
CA LYS A 43 -13.32 0.07 -3.99
C LYS A 43 -12.68 0.90 -2.87
N LEU A 44 -11.86 0.24 -2.05
CA LEU A 44 -11.15 0.85 -0.90
C LEU A 44 -9.64 0.92 -1.15
N ASP A 45 -9.12 -0.11 -1.81
CA ASP A 45 -7.80 -0.21 -2.39
C ASP A 45 -7.93 -1.11 -3.63
N ASP A 46 -6.83 -1.48 -4.27
CA ASP A 46 -6.84 -2.36 -5.44
C ASP A 46 -7.59 -3.68 -5.14
N VAL A 47 -7.34 -4.28 -3.97
CA VAL A 47 -8.15 -5.36 -3.38
C VAL A 47 -8.36 -5.09 -1.90
N ALA A 48 -9.57 -5.30 -1.39
CA ALA A 48 -9.84 -5.21 0.05
C ALA A 48 -10.73 -6.36 0.53
N PHE A 49 -10.42 -6.91 1.70
CA PHE A 49 -11.25 -7.88 2.41
C PHE A 49 -12.09 -7.17 3.48
N HIS A 50 -13.35 -7.55 3.59
CA HIS A 50 -14.33 -6.96 4.51
C HIS A 50 -14.64 -7.90 5.65
N GLU A 51 -15.05 -7.35 6.80
CA GLU A 51 -15.49 -8.17 7.94
C GLU A 51 -16.78 -8.96 7.65
N SER A 52 -17.66 -8.41 6.83
CA SER A 52 -18.92 -9.03 6.45
C SER A 52 -19.41 -8.51 5.09
N PRO A 53 -20.14 -9.34 4.32
CA PRO A 53 -20.86 -8.90 3.13
C PRO A 53 -21.84 -7.75 3.39
N THR A 54 -22.36 -7.65 4.62
CA THR A 54 -23.35 -6.63 5.02
C THR A 54 -22.72 -5.30 5.43
N THR A 55 -21.42 -5.27 5.73
CA THR A 55 -20.66 -4.05 6.09
C THR A 55 -19.45 -3.84 5.17
N PRO A 56 -19.64 -3.74 3.84
CA PRO A 56 -18.55 -3.71 2.86
C PRO A 56 -17.79 -2.37 2.82
N THR A 57 -17.95 -1.54 3.84
CA THR A 57 -17.18 -0.31 4.08
C THR A 57 -16.18 -0.46 5.23
N ILE A 58 -16.26 -1.56 5.98
CA ILE A 58 -15.33 -1.87 7.06
C ILE A 58 -14.35 -2.93 6.55
N ALA A 59 -13.24 -2.46 6.00
CA ALA A 59 -12.15 -3.34 5.58
C ALA A 59 -11.36 -3.85 6.79
N ARG A 60 -11.09 -5.16 6.80
CA ARG A 60 -10.11 -5.79 7.68
C ARG A 60 -8.72 -5.83 7.04
N GLU A 61 -8.66 -5.88 5.71
CA GLU A 61 -7.41 -5.83 4.94
C GLU A 61 -7.59 -4.94 3.70
N CYS A 62 -6.63 -4.06 3.42
CA CYS A 62 -6.51 -3.34 2.15
C CYS A 62 -5.16 -3.67 1.51
N LEU A 63 -5.17 -4.07 0.25
CA LEU A 63 -4.00 -4.47 -0.52
C LEU A 63 -3.84 -3.54 -1.70
N GLN A 64 -2.73 -2.82 -1.73
CA GLN A 64 -2.30 -2.00 -2.85
C GLN A 64 -1.25 -2.78 -3.65
N PHE A 65 -1.51 -3.03 -4.93
CA PHE A 65 -0.57 -3.67 -5.84
C PHE A 65 0.30 -2.63 -6.55
N LYS A 66 1.57 -2.96 -6.69
CA LYS A 66 2.51 -2.26 -7.58
C LYS A 66 3.17 -3.28 -8.49
N HIS A 67 2.62 -3.40 -9.70
CA HIS A 67 3.19 -4.22 -10.76
C HIS A 67 4.27 -3.40 -11.49
N LYS A 68 5.55 -3.70 -11.22
CA LYS A 68 6.68 -3.07 -11.90
C LYS A 68 7.18 -4.03 -12.98
N THR A 69 7.07 -3.61 -14.24
CA THR A 69 7.55 -4.36 -15.41
C THR A 69 9.04 -4.10 -15.71
N SER A 70 9.62 -3.01 -15.20
CA SER A 70 11.06 -2.73 -15.29
C SER A 70 11.76 -2.91 -13.93
N ARG A 71 12.96 -3.49 -13.94
CA ARG A 71 13.82 -3.69 -12.75
C ARG A 71 14.37 -2.39 -12.15
N ALA A 72 14.13 -1.24 -12.78
CA ALA A 72 14.71 0.03 -12.37
C ALA A 72 13.85 0.70 -11.29
N GLY A 73 14.41 0.81 -10.08
CA GLY A 73 13.79 1.47 -8.92
C GLY A 73 13.38 0.48 -7.84
N GLY A 74 14.18 0.42 -6.78
CA GLY A 74 13.87 -0.40 -5.60
C GLY A 74 12.83 0.24 -4.69
N LEU A 75 12.19 -0.57 -3.85
CA LEU A 75 11.42 -0.09 -2.70
C LEU A 75 12.42 0.34 -1.63
N GLY A 76 12.61 1.65 -1.48
CA GLY A 76 13.40 2.26 -0.43
C GLY A 76 12.83 3.60 0.00
N ASP A 77 13.52 4.29 0.89
CA ASP A 77 12.96 5.39 1.68
C ASP A 77 12.49 6.59 0.84
N SER A 78 13.01 6.75 -0.37
CA SER A 78 12.61 7.80 -1.31
C SER A 78 11.71 7.30 -2.45
N SER A 79 11.22 6.06 -2.38
CA SER A 79 10.38 5.47 -3.42
C SER A 79 9.06 6.22 -3.56
N THR A 80 8.83 6.77 -4.75
CA THR A 80 7.57 7.48 -5.06
C THR A 80 6.37 6.56 -4.97
N ASP A 81 6.53 5.25 -5.19
CA ASP A 81 5.44 4.28 -5.03
C ASP A 81 5.02 4.15 -3.56
N ILE A 82 5.98 4.11 -2.62
CA ILE A 82 5.70 4.07 -1.18
C ILE A 82 4.99 5.34 -0.73
N TRP A 83 5.52 6.51 -1.10
CA TRP A 83 4.95 7.78 -0.68
C TRP A 83 3.56 8.05 -1.29
N LYS A 84 3.30 7.59 -2.52
CA LYS A 84 1.95 7.61 -3.10
C LYS A 84 1.00 6.70 -2.33
N THR A 85 1.41 5.47 -2.04
CA THR A 85 0.59 4.52 -1.28
C THR A 85 0.28 5.03 0.12
N LEU A 86 1.27 5.54 0.86
CA LEU A 86 1.04 6.18 2.17
C LEU A 86 0.02 7.31 2.06
N LYS A 87 0.16 8.19 1.05
CA LYS A 87 -0.78 9.29 0.85
C LYS A 87 -2.21 8.78 0.61
N ILE A 88 -2.39 7.75 -0.21
CA ILE A 88 -3.70 7.14 -0.49
C ILE A 88 -4.34 6.64 0.81
N TRP A 89 -3.59 5.89 1.63
CA TRP A 89 -4.10 5.38 2.90
C TRP A 89 -4.40 6.50 3.92
N ILE A 90 -3.57 7.54 3.98
CA ILE A 90 -3.82 8.73 4.81
C ILE A 90 -5.12 9.41 4.39
N ASP A 91 -5.31 9.65 3.09
CA ASP A 91 -6.53 10.28 2.57
C ASP A 91 -7.77 9.42 2.83
N ALA A 92 -7.65 8.09 2.68
CA ALA A 92 -8.72 7.15 3.00
C ALA A 92 -9.09 7.18 4.50
N ALA A 93 -8.10 7.22 5.39
CA ALA A 93 -8.33 7.32 6.83
C ALA A 93 -8.98 8.65 7.22
N ARG A 94 -8.49 9.78 6.68
CA ARG A 94 -9.05 11.12 6.94
C ARG A 94 -10.49 11.26 6.45
N THR A 95 -10.83 10.61 5.34
CA THR A 95 -12.20 10.56 4.80
C THR A 95 -13.06 9.48 5.44
N LYS A 96 -12.56 8.79 6.48
CA LYS A 96 -13.24 7.70 7.20
C LYS A 96 -13.68 6.53 6.30
N LYS A 97 -12.99 6.34 5.17
CA LYS A 97 -13.19 5.19 4.28
C LYS A 97 -12.56 3.92 4.85
N ILE A 98 -11.53 4.06 5.68
CA ILE A 98 -10.88 2.99 6.42
C ILE A 98 -10.72 3.40 7.88
N ASP A 99 -10.73 2.43 8.79
CA ASP A 99 -10.42 2.61 10.21
C ASP A 99 -9.05 2.00 10.51
N LEU A 100 -8.06 2.86 10.81
CA LEU A 100 -6.68 2.45 11.07
C LEU A 100 -6.53 1.53 12.29
N ASN A 101 -7.52 1.47 13.19
CA ASN A 101 -7.49 0.56 14.34
C ASN A 101 -7.97 -0.86 14.01
N ARG A 102 -8.57 -1.05 12.83
CA ARG A 102 -9.23 -2.30 12.43
C ARG A 102 -8.70 -2.89 11.13
N VAL A 103 -8.05 -2.08 10.30
CA VAL A 103 -7.53 -2.49 9.00
C VAL A 103 -6.05 -2.88 9.06
N SER A 104 -5.67 -3.89 8.29
CA SER A 104 -4.28 -4.15 7.91
C SER A 104 -4.02 -3.68 6.48
N LEU A 105 -2.89 -2.99 6.24
CA LEU A 105 -2.55 -2.34 4.99
C LEU A 105 -1.33 -3.01 4.35
N PHE A 106 -1.49 -3.51 3.13
CA PHE A 106 -0.45 -4.27 2.46
C PHE A 106 -0.02 -3.58 1.16
N LEU A 107 1.26 -3.28 1.03
CA LEU A 107 1.87 -2.94 -0.25
C LEU A 107 2.42 -4.22 -0.89
N VAL A 108 1.72 -4.74 -1.89
CA VAL A 108 2.09 -5.97 -2.59
C VAL A 108 2.78 -5.62 -3.91
N THR A 109 3.97 -6.16 -4.12
CA THR A 109 4.83 -5.76 -5.24
C THR A 109 5.73 -6.90 -5.68
N THR A 110 6.10 -6.87 -6.96
CA THR A 110 7.01 -7.83 -7.59
C THR A 110 8.49 -7.51 -7.35
N THR A 111 8.80 -6.36 -6.75
CA THR A 111 10.17 -5.94 -6.45
C THR A 111 10.55 -6.32 -5.03
N ALA A 112 11.72 -6.93 -4.84
CA ALA A 112 12.24 -7.16 -3.50
C ALA A 112 12.61 -5.83 -2.83
N ALA A 113 12.09 -5.61 -1.62
CA ALA A 113 12.62 -4.56 -0.76
C ALA A 113 14.06 -4.94 -0.35
N SER A 114 14.97 -3.98 -0.40
CA SER A 114 16.36 -4.19 0.05
C SER A 114 16.43 -4.13 1.58
N ASP A 115 17.32 -4.91 2.20
CA ASP A 115 17.55 -4.87 3.65
C ASP A 115 18.33 -3.62 4.10
N LYS A 116 18.70 -2.77 3.15
CA LYS A 116 19.48 -1.55 3.38
C LYS A 116 18.63 -0.32 3.69
N ASN A 117 17.30 -0.44 3.76
CA ASN A 117 16.40 0.70 3.90
C ASN A 117 15.27 0.45 4.91
N SER A 118 14.54 1.51 5.26
CA SER A 118 13.53 1.53 6.32
C SER A 118 12.36 0.59 6.10
N VAL A 119 12.04 0.28 4.83
CA VAL A 119 10.91 -0.57 4.43
C VAL A 119 11.06 -1.98 4.99
N ARG A 120 12.29 -2.44 5.29
CA ARG A 120 12.54 -3.71 5.97
C ARG A 120 11.84 -3.82 7.34
N HIS A 121 11.62 -2.69 8.00
CA HIS A 121 10.98 -2.62 9.30
C HIS A 121 9.45 -2.72 9.22
N LEU A 122 8.89 -2.68 8.00
CA LEU A 122 7.46 -2.79 7.72
C LEU A 122 7.10 -4.12 7.05
N ARG A 123 8.04 -5.05 6.93
CA ARG A 123 7.75 -6.36 6.34
C ARG A 123 7.00 -7.24 7.34
N PRO A 124 6.06 -8.08 6.87
CA PRO A 124 5.46 -9.10 7.72
C PRO A 124 6.54 -10.05 8.25
N GLU A 125 6.30 -10.62 9.42
CA GLU A 125 7.26 -11.53 10.05
C GLU A 125 7.47 -12.75 9.15
N SER A 126 8.73 -13.03 8.78
CA SER A 126 9.03 -14.20 7.97
C SER A 126 9.03 -15.45 8.85
N GLY A 127 8.05 -16.34 8.65
CA GLY A 127 7.95 -17.61 9.39
C GLY A 127 9.09 -18.62 9.16
N LYS A 128 10.10 -18.30 8.32
CA LYS A 128 11.16 -19.24 7.93
C LYS A 128 12.51 -19.03 8.63
N SER A 129 12.75 -17.88 9.26
CA SER A 129 14.07 -17.53 9.82
C SER A 129 14.06 -17.14 11.30
N GLY A 130 12.90 -17.08 11.95
CA GLY A 130 12.76 -16.78 13.39
C GLY A 130 13.20 -15.37 13.84
N VAL A 131 13.90 -14.61 13.00
CA VAL A 131 14.33 -13.23 13.27
C VAL A 131 13.34 -12.28 12.62
N THR A 132 12.51 -11.64 13.45
CA THR A 132 11.63 -10.56 13.00
C THR A 132 12.41 -9.26 12.91
N THR A 133 12.38 -8.60 11.75
CA THR A 133 12.88 -7.23 11.58
C THR A 133 11.78 -6.19 11.70
N ARG A 134 10.53 -6.62 11.92
CA ARG A 134 9.37 -5.74 11.92
C ARG A 134 9.43 -4.83 13.15
N ASN A 135 9.47 -3.53 12.90
CA ASN A 135 9.43 -2.48 13.90
C ASN A 135 8.78 -1.24 13.27
N SER A 136 7.47 -1.11 13.43
CA SER A 136 6.70 -0.02 12.82
C SER A 136 7.15 1.36 13.28
N GLN A 137 7.61 1.49 14.53
CA GLN A 137 8.13 2.75 15.07
C GLN A 137 9.44 3.16 14.38
N GLU A 138 10.36 2.22 14.21
CA GLU A 138 11.62 2.48 13.50
C GLU A 138 11.38 2.78 12.01
N GLY A 139 10.44 2.06 11.38
CA GLY A 139 10.00 2.33 10.01
C GLY A 139 9.43 3.75 9.86
N LEU A 140 8.58 4.18 10.79
CA LEU A 140 8.05 5.55 10.84
C LEU A 140 9.17 6.57 10.97
N ALA A 141 10.03 6.43 11.99
CA ALA A 141 11.09 7.38 12.27
C ALA A 141 12.06 7.54 11.07
N GLN A 142 12.39 6.45 10.38
CA GLN A 142 13.28 6.51 9.21
C GLN A 142 12.57 7.12 7.98
N LEU A 143 11.30 6.78 7.72
CA LEU A 143 10.56 7.40 6.63
C LEU A 143 10.31 8.89 6.86
N GLU A 144 10.06 9.33 8.09
CA GLU A 144 9.97 10.76 8.41
C GLU A 144 11.27 11.50 8.10
N LYS A 145 12.42 10.94 8.51
CA LYS A 145 13.74 11.50 8.17
C LYS A 145 13.98 11.59 6.66
N ALA A 146 13.55 10.57 5.91
CA ALA A 146 13.69 10.54 4.46
C ALA A 146 12.77 11.55 3.76
N GLY A 147 11.52 11.66 4.21
CA GLY A 147 10.55 12.61 3.70
C GLY A 147 10.98 14.06 3.92
N ALA A 148 11.46 14.38 5.13
CA ALA A 148 11.94 15.72 5.49
C ALA A 148 13.11 16.21 4.62
N LYS A 149 13.98 15.31 4.15
CA LYS A 149 15.15 15.64 3.32
C LYS A 149 14.86 15.60 1.82
N SER A 150 13.70 15.13 1.40
CA SER A 150 13.42 14.87 0.00
C SER A 150 13.14 16.15 -0.78
N THR A 151 13.71 16.24 -1.99
CA THR A 151 13.39 17.29 -2.97
C THR A 151 12.33 16.86 -3.98
N ASN A 152 11.98 15.56 -4.03
CA ASN A 152 11.03 15.01 -4.98
C ASN A 152 9.59 15.43 -4.63
N ALA A 153 8.86 15.98 -5.60
CA ALA A 153 7.51 16.51 -5.40
C ALA A 153 6.50 15.48 -4.87
N VAL A 154 6.58 14.22 -5.32
CA VAL A 154 5.69 13.14 -4.87
C VAL A 154 5.97 12.80 -3.41
N VAL A 155 7.24 12.70 -3.05
CA VAL A 155 7.66 12.42 -1.66
C VAL A 155 7.26 13.57 -0.75
N LYS A 156 7.45 14.83 -1.17
CA LYS A 156 7.02 16.00 -0.40
C LYS A 156 5.51 16.00 -0.15
N ALA A 157 4.71 15.67 -1.16
CA ALA A 157 3.25 15.58 -1.01
C ALA A 157 2.83 14.47 -0.03
N GLY A 158 3.45 13.30 -0.12
CA GLY A 158 3.20 12.21 0.83
C GLY A 158 3.66 12.54 2.25
N TYR A 159 4.84 13.14 2.40
CA TYR A 159 5.36 13.59 3.69
C TYR A 159 4.48 14.67 4.32
N ALA A 160 4.03 15.66 3.54
CA ALA A 160 3.10 16.68 4.03
C ALA A 160 1.78 16.07 4.52
N ALA A 161 1.23 15.07 3.79
CA ALA A 161 0.05 14.34 4.24
C ALA A 161 0.32 13.57 5.55
N LEU A 162 1.48 12.95 5.69
CA LEU A 162 1.88 12.24 6.92
C LEU A 162 2.00 13.21 8.10
N MET A 163 2.61 14.38 7.91
CA MET A 163 2.76 15.39 8.96
C MET A 163 1.46 16.11 9.32
N ALA A 164 0.42 16.00 8.50
CA ALA A 164 -0.91 16.49 8.84
C ALA A 164 -1.65 15.59 9.85
N LEU A 165 -1.16 14.36 10.08
CA LEU A 165 -1.65 13.47 11.12
C LEU A 165 -1.01 13.80 12.48
N THR A 166 -1.75 13.56 13.55
CA THR A 166 -1.20 13.60 14.91
C THR A 166 -0.12 12.51 15.11
N PRO A 167 0.78 12.64 16.10
CA PRO A 167 1.76 11.59 16.43
C PRO A 167 1.14 10.21 16.66
N ASP A 168 -0.03 10.17 17.32
CA ASP A 168 -0.73 8.92 17.60
C ASP A 168 -1.31 8.31 16.33
N GLU A 169 -1.94 9.11 15.46
CA GLU A 169 -2.45 8.65 14.17
C GLU A 169 -1.35 8.11 13.25
N ARG A 170 -0.16 8.75 13.23
CA ARG A 170 1.00 8.23 12.49
C ARG A 170 1.45 6.88 13.03
N THR A 171 1.47 6.74 14.35
CA THR A 171 1.80 5.47 15.00
C THR A 171 0.79 4.38 14.67
N THR A 172 -0.52 4.70 14.72
CA THR A 172 -1.59 3.77 14.36
C THR A 172 -1.53 3.37 12.89
N LEU A 173 -1.30 4.32 11.98
CA LEU A 173 -1.10 4.05 10.54
C LEU A 173 0.04 3.04 10.33
N PHE A 174 1.20 3.27 10.95
CA PHE A 174 2.36 2.39 10.77
C PHE A 174 2.23 1.04 11.47
N LYS A 175 1.37 0.93 12.50
CA LYS A 175 1.00 -0.37 13.07
C LYS A 175 0.08 -1.16 12.15
N ALA A 176 -0.79 -0.48 11.41
CA ALA A 176 -1.70 -1.08 10.43
C ALA A 176 -0.97 -1.59 9.18
N ILE A 177 0.20 -1.05 8.84
CA ILE A 177 1.08 -1.53 7.75
C ILE A 177 1.90 -2.74 8.21
#